data_AF-A0A7T0Q8D5-F1
#
_entry.id   AF-A0A7T0Q8D5-F1
#
_cell.length_a   1.000
_cell.length_b   1.000
_cell.length_c   1.000
_cell.angle_alpha   90.00
_cell.angle_beta   90.00
_cell.angle_gamma   90.00
#
_symmetry.space_group_name_H-M   'P 1'
#
loop_
_entity.id
_entity.type
_entity.pdbx_description
1 polymer ?
#
loop_
_entity_poly.entity_id
_entity_poly.type
_entity_poly.pdbx_seq_one_letter_code
_entity_poly.pdbx_strand_id
1 'polypeptide(L)'
;MSARKVIRVPSEVNAKQKWEKLQVKDGFIILGSIGIGFIISLILPLPQIIRIIFVASFPVMLYFLLLPNAEVPQKKNYQVMLTVLRKRHVVYRRASREELEERRKA
;
A
#
# COMPACT_ATOMS: atom_id res chain seq x y z
N MET A 1 1.15 -30.08 12.27
CA MET A 1 0.79 -30.25 10.84
C MET A 1 0.41 -28.90 10.26
N SER A 2 1.25 -28.30 9.41
CA SER A 2 0.92 -27.05 8.72
C SER A 2 0.86 -27.31 7.22
N ALA A 3 -0.34 -27.18 6.66
CA ALA A 3 -0.65 -27.45 5.27
C ALA A 3 0.07 -26.42 4.36
N ARG A 4 1.10 -26.87 3.65
CA ARG A 4 1.81 -26.08 2.63
C ARG A 4 0.93 -25.96 1.38
N LYS A 5 0.47 -24.74 1.09
CA LYS A 5 -0.38 -24.42 -0.07
C LYS A 5 0.47 -24.12 -1.29
N VAL A 6 0.26 -24.87 -2.37
CA VAL A 6 0.92 -24.67 -3.68
C VAL A 6 0.19 -23.56 -4.44
N ILE A 7 0.92 -22.60 -5.00
CA ILE A 7 0.36 -21.47 -5.75
C ILE A 7 0.52 -21.73 -7.26
N ARG A 8 -0.60 -21.74 -8.02
CA ARG A 8 -0.58 -21.65 -9.49
C ARG A 8 -0.41 -20.19 -9.90
N VAL A 9 0.54 -19.92 -10.80
CA VAL A 9 0.74 -18.58 -11.38
C VAL A 9 -0.06 -18.52 -12.70
N PRO A 10 -0.96 -17.55 -12.89
CA PRO A 10 -1.68 -17.38 -14.15
C PRO A 10 -0.78 -16.73 -15.21
N SER A 11 -0.89 -17.20 -16.45
CA SER A 11 0.04 -16.91 -17.55
C SER A 11 -0.27 -15.66 -18.37
N GLU A 12 -1.30 -14.87 -18.06
CA GLU A 12 -1.60 -13.65 -18.83
C GLU A 12 -2.15 -12.54 -17.93
N VAL A 13 -1.41 -11.43 -17.81
CA VAL A 13 -1.89 -10.18 -17.20
C VAL A 13 -2.05 -9.16 -18.33
N ASN A 14 -3.06 -9.36 -19.16
CA ASN A 14 -3.52 -8.33 -20.09
C ASN A 14 -4.60 -7.50 -19.38
N ALA A 15 -4.18 -6.62 -18.49
CA ALA A 15 -5.10 -5.64 -17.88
C ALA A 15 -4.80 -4.27 -18.49
N LYS A 16 -5.67 -3.79 -19.38
CA LYS A 16 -5.65 -2.39 -19.86
C LYS A 16 -5.60 -1.47 -18.64
N GLN A 17 -4.44 -0.87 -18.40
CA GLN A 17 -4.12 -0.09 -17.22
C GLN A 17 -4.86 1.26 -17.30
N LYS A 18 -6.11 1.29 -16.82
CA LYS A 18 -6.79 2.55 -16.53
C LYS A 18 -6.14 3.13 -15.28
N TRP A 19 -5.27 4.12 -15.47
CA TRP A 19 -4.75 4.95 -14.39
C TRP A 19 -5.93 5.63 -13.69
N GLU A 20 -6.20 5.21 -12.46
CA GLU A 20 -7.25 5.83 -11.65
C GLU A 20 -6.73 7.20 -11.18
N LYS A 21 -7.42 8.27 -11.59
CA LYS A 21 -7.04 9.64 -11.20
C LYS A 21 -7.41 9.91 -9.74
N LEU A 22 -6.76 10.90 -9.13
CA LEU A 22 -7.18 11.47 -7.84
C LEU A 22 -8.67 11.86 -7.91
N GLN A 23 -9.45 11.37 -6.95
CA GLN A 23 -10.88 11.64 -6.87
C GLN A 23 -11.13 12.90 -6.04
N VAL A 24 -12.25 13.59 -6.26
CA VAL A 24 -12.59 14.83 -5.53
C VAL A 24 -12.59 14.62 -4.00
N LYS A 25 -13.08 13.46 -3.54
CA LYS A 25 -13.02 13.08 -2.12
C LYS A 25 -11.61 13.05 -1.55
N ASP A 26 -10.60 12.70 -2.35
CA ASP A 26 -9.20 12.71 -1.91
C ASP A 26 -8.71 14.14 -1.66
N GLY A 27 -9.17 15.10 -2.47
CA GLY A 27 -8.92 16.52 -2.24
C GLY A 27 -9.49 17.02 -0.90
N PHE A 28 -10.73 16.62 -0.56
CA PHE A 28 -11.33 16.94 0.74
C PHE A 28 -10.55 16.33 1.91
N ILE A 29 -10.04 15.11 1.77
CA ILE A 29 -9.21 14.46 2.78
C ILE A 29 -7.90 15.24 2.98
N ILE A 30 -7.25 15.66 1.89
CA ILE A 30 -6.01 16.44 1.94
C ILE A 30 -6.25 17.81 2.61
N LEU A 31 -7.33 18.51 2.24
CA LEU A 31 -7.67 19.80 2.85
C LEU A 31 -8.02 19.65 4.34
N GLY A 32 -8.82 18.64 4.70
CA GLY A 32 -9.18 18.35 6.08
C GLY A 32 -7.97 18.00 6.96
N SER A 33 -6.92 17.44 6.36
CA SER A 33 -5.70 17.06 7.09
C SER A 33 -4.94 18.24 7.70
N ILE A 34 -5.09 19.45 7.14
CA ILE A 34 -4.48 20.66 7.70
C ILE A 34 -5.06 20.92 9.09
N GLY A 35 -6.39 20.80 9.24
CA GLY A 35 -7.07 20.93 10.53
C GLY A 35 -6.61 19.88 11.53
N ILE A 36 -6.47 18.62 11.10
CA ILE A 36 -5.96 17.53 11.95
C ILE A 36 -4.51 17.82 12.39
N GLY A 37 -3.64 18.21 11.47
CA GLY A 37 -2.26 18.57 11.78
C GLY A 37 -2.20 19.73 12.77
N PHE A 38 -3.05 20.74 12.62
CA PHE A 38 -3.15 21.86 13.55
C PHE A 38 -3.60 21.41 14.95
N ILE A 39 -4.61 20.55 15.05
CA ILE A 39 -5.09 20.01 16.34
C ILE A 39 -3.98 19.22 17.04
N ILE A 40 -3.29 18.34 16.32
CA ILE A 40 -2.17 17.55 16.89
C ILE A 40 -1.05 18.47 17.36
N SER A 41 -0.77 19.54 16.59
CA SER A 41 0.27 20.50 16.94
C SER A 41 -0.02 21.33 18.20
N LEU A 42 -1.28 21.40 18.67
CA LEU A 42 -1.62 22.06 19.94
C LEU A 42 -1.19 21.23 21.15
N ILE A 43 -1.13 19.90 21.00
CA ILE A 43 -0.81 18.96 22.08
C ILE A 43 0.71 18.81 22.20
N LEU A 44 1.44 18.99 21.10
CA LEU A 44 2.90 18.86 21.06
C LEU A 44 3.58 20.20 21.40
N PRO A 45 4.56 20.22 22.32
CA PRO A 45 5.31 21.44 22.64
C PRO A 45 6.33 21.74 21.52
N LEU A 46 5.84 22.19 20.37
CA LEU A 46 6.65 22.53 19.20
C LEU A 46 6.89 24.05 19.11
N PRO A 47 8.12 24.49 18.82
CA PRO A 47 8.40 25.87 18.44
C PRO A 47 7.56 26.30 17.23
N GLN A 48 7.20 27.58 17.16
CA GLN A 48 6.24 28.11 16.17
C GLN A 48 6.65 27.84 14.71
N ILE A 49 7.95 27.91 14.40
CA ILE A 49 8.49 27.62 13.06
C ILE A 49 8.30 26.13 12.72
N ILE A 50 8.64 25.24 13.65
CA ILE A 50 8.52 23.79 13.48
C ILE A 50 7.06 23.39 13.35
N ARG A 51 6.17 24.07 14.09
CA ARG A 51 4.73 23.85 14.03
C ARG A 51 4.16 24.09 12.64
N ILE A 52 4.57 25.14 11.94
CA ILE A 52 4.11 25.42 10.57
C ILE A 52 4.52 24.28 9.62
N ILE A 53 5.80 23.87 9.68
CA ILE A 53 6.33 22.77 8.87
C ILE A 53 5.60 21.46 9.19
N PHE A 54 5.38 21.19 10.48
CA PHE A 54 4.66 20.01 10.94
C PHE A 54 3.24 19.97 10.38
N VAL A 55 2.46 21.05 10.50
CA VAL A 55 1.09 21.11 9.96
C VAL A 55 1.10 20.97 8.43
N ALA A 56 2.02 21.63 7.74
CA ALA A 56 2.17 21.54 6.29
C ALA A 56 2.58 20.14 5.81
N SER A 57 3.24 19.34 6.64
CA SER A 57 3.65 17.99 6.27
C SER A 57 2.46 17.02 6.10
N PHE A 58 1.34 17.25 6.79
CA PHE A 58 0.14 16.40 6.71
C PHE A 58 -0.47 16.34 5.31
N PRO A 59 -0.84 17.47 4.66
CA PRO A 59 -1.39 17.44 3.32
C PRO A 59 -0.40 16.88 2.30
N VAL A 60 0.90 17.16 2.47
CA VAL A 60 1.96 16.62 1.60
C VAL A 60 2.03 15.10 1.70
N MET A 61 2.08 14.55 2.91
CA MET A 61 2.09 13.09 3.12
C MET A 61 0.83 12.43 2.56
N LEU A 62 -0.36 13.00 2.84
CA LEU A 62 -1.61 12.45 2.34
C LEU A 62 -1.71 12.50 0.82
N TYR A 63 -1.19 13.54 0.18
CA TYR A 63 -1.09 13.61 -1.26
C TYR A 63 -0.31 12.41 -1.83
N PHE A 64 0.88 12.13 -1.30
CA PHE A 64 1.67 10.97 -1.73
C PHE A 64 0.99 9.63 -1.44
N LEU A 65 0.30 9.50 -0.31
CA LEU A 65 -0.39 8.26 0.07
C LEU A 65 -1.64 7.98 -0.79
N LEU A 66 -2.35 9.03 -1.20
CA LEU A 66 -3.57 8.92 -2.00
C LEU A 66 -3.32 8.88 -3.51
N LEU A 67 -2.10 9.22 -3.95
CA LEU A 67 -1.70 9.10 -5.34
C LEU A 67 -1.83 7.62 -5.81
N PRO A 68 -2.31 7.38 -7.03
CA PRO A 68 -2.30 6.06 -7.64
C PRO A 68 -0.86 5.51 -7.72
N ASN A 69 -0.71 4.24 -7.41
CA ASN A 69 0.57 3.55 -7.46
C ASN A 69 0.94 3.22 -8.91
N ALA A 70 2.19 3.48 -9.29
CA ALA A 70 2.67 3.25 -10.65
C ALA A 70 2.90 1.76 -10.98
N GLU A 71 3.22 0.94 -9.97
CA GLU A 71 3.57 -0.47 -10.14
C GLU A 71 2.37 -1.40 -10.00
N VAL A 72 1.41 -1.04 -9.15
CA VAL A 72 0.24 -1.85 -8.84
C VAL A 72 -1.03 -1.18 -9.39
N PRO A 73 -1.61 -1.71 -10.49
CA PRO A 73 -2.80 -1.12 -11.11
C PRO A 73 -3.97 -1.01 -10.13
N GLN A 74 -4.76 0.06 -10.27
CA GLN A 74 -5.99 0.30 -9.51
C GLN A 74 -5.81 0.35 -7.98
N LYS A 75 -4.58 0.58 -7.51
CA LYS A 75 -4.30 0.75 -6.08
C LYS A 75 -3.67 2.10 -5.81
N LYS A 76 -4.03 2.66 -4.65
CA LYS A 76 -3.35 3.84 -4.09
C LYS A 76 -2.11 3.41 -3.31
N ASN A 77 -1.15 4.32 -3.17
CA ASN A 77 0.10 4.05 -2.46
C ASN A 77 -0.12 3.53 -1.03
N TYR A 78 -1.10 4.08 -0.29
CA TYR A 78 -1.40 3.60 1.06
C TYR A 78 -1.86 2.11 1.08
N GLN A 79 -2.58 1.65 0.05
CA GLN A 79 -3.07 0.27 0.00
C GLN A 79 -1.93 -0.71 -0.25
N VAL A 80 -0.98 -0.33 -1.11
CA VAL A 80 0.22 -1.12 -1.37
C VAL A 80 1.09 -1.16 -0.12
N MET A 81 1.32 -0.01 0.52
CA MET A 81 2.07 0.09 1.77
C MET A 81 1.47 -0.80 2.88
N LEU A 82 0.15 -0.74 3.09
CA LEU A 82 -0.54 -1.60 4.05
C LEU A 82 -0.42 -3.09 3.68
N THR A 83 -0.41 -3.42 2.39
CA THR A 83 -0.20 -4.80 1.93
C THR A 83 1.21 -5.28 2.28
N VAL A 84 2.23 -4.45 2.08
CA VAL A 84 3.62 -4.76 2.44
C VAL A 84 3.77 -4.92 3.95
N LEU A 85 3.22 -3.99 4.74
CA LEU A 85 3.27 -4.03 6.20
C LEU A 85 2.53 -5.25 6.79
N ARG A 86 1.43 -5.67 6.17
CA ARG A 86 0.64 -6.84 6.60
C ARG A 86 1.15 -8.16 6.02
N LYS A 87 2.08 -8.14 5.06
CA LYS A 87 2.58 -9.35 4.42
C LYS A 87 3.35 -10.16 5.45
N ARG A 88 2.75 -11.25 5.92
CA ARG A 88 3.46 -12.24 6.74
C ARG A 88 4.65 -12.76 5.93
N HIS A 89 5.83 -12.83 6.56
CA HIS A 89 7.03 -13.46 5.99
C HIS A 89 6.80 -14.97 5.85
N VAL A 90 6.08 -15.36 4.82
CA VAL A 90 5.93 -16.78 4.45
C VAL A 90 7.06 -17.12 3.50
N VAL A 91 7.95 -18.00 3.95
CA VAL A 91 9.01 -18.57 3.12
C VAL A 91 8.38 -19.62 2.20
N TYR A 92 8.29 -19.33 0.92
CA TYR A 92 7.82 -20.29 -0.08
C TYR A 92 9.00 -21.13 -0.55
N ARG A 93 8.95 -22.45 -0.32
CA ARG A 93 9.85 -23.40 -0.99
C ARG A 93 9.28 -23.71 -2.37
N ARG A 94 10.07 -23.52 -3.42
CA ARG A 94 9.73 -23.98 -4.77
C ARG A 94 9.67 -25.51 -4.73
N ALA A 95 8.55 -26.10 -5.15
CA ALA A 95 8.51 -27.56 -5.35
C ALA A 95 9.45 -27.90 -6.51
N SER A 96 10.30 -28.92 -6.33
CA SER A 96 11.16 -29.38 -7.41
C SER A 96 10.33 -30.05 -8.51
N ARG A 97 10.89 -30.18 -9.71
CA ARG A 97 10.20 -30.79 -10.86
C ARG A 97 9.86 -32.27 -10.59
N GLU A 98 10.75 -32.97 -9.90
CA GLU A 98 10.58 -34.36 -9.46
C GLU A 98 9.41 -34.50 -8.45
N GLU A 99 9.32 -33.61 -7.45
CA GLU A 99 8.22 -33.60 -6.46
C GLU A 99 6.83 -33.38 -7.12
N LEU A 100 6.78 -32.72 -8.28
CA LEU A 100 5.53 -32.51 -9.04
C LEU A 100 5.16 -33.71 -9.93
N GLU A 101 6.15 -34.45 -10.43
CA GLU A 101 5.95 -35.62 -11.28
C GLU A 101 5.52 -36.85 -10.46
N GLU A 102 6.07 -37.05 -9.26
CA GLU A 102 5.65 -38.13 -8.35
C GLU A 102 4.17 -38.00 -7.95
N ARG A 103 3.70 -36.78 -7.68
CA ARG A 103 2.29 -36.51 -7.35
C ARG A 103 1.31 -36.69 -8.50
N ARG A 104 1.78 -36.72 -9.74
CA ARG A 104 0.94 -37.03 -10.92
C ARG A 104 0.81 -38.53 -11.17
N LYS A 105 1.74 -39.33 -10.62
CA LYS A 105 1.78 -40.79 -10.77
C LYS A 105 1.13 -41.52 -9.58
N ALA A 106 0.90 -40.83 -8.46
CA ALA A 106 0.07 -41.28 -7.34
C ALA A 106 -1.40 -40.88 -7.54
#